data_AF-A0A2U3DSJ9-F1
#
_entry.id   AF-A0A2U3DSJ9-F1
#
_cell.length_a   1.000
_cell.length_b   1.000
_cell.length_c   1.000
_cell.angle_alpha   90.00
_cell.angle_beta   90.00
_cell.angle_gamma   90.00
#
_symmetry.space_group_name_H-M   'P 1'
#
loop_
_entity.id
_entity.type
_entity.pdbx_description
1 polymer ?
#
loop_
_entity_poly.entity_id
_entity_poly.type
_entity_poly.pdbx_seq_one_letter_code
_entity_poly.pdbx_strand_id
1 'polypeptide(L)'
;MSPRNEKNNVATNPNELRQPEKSNSTAVPYPSPPTSPRQTGPHIPDVPAPPQQTFAHNAEEIRHNVSKLKSRLHLDGGMCRGLTKKGEPCKNRSPPAAKSRIVSRLESILHLTQSTPKLRPALDKLATLVHCRLHDSGAPEQARVDAWIREFPVGESDIDPTVSIAIQIRNILPRVSTQCTAPSCPERIGGQRVQNCEATIAEIVRPEVYHNDTQLGFFLKVLESNMFCREHVDKEDLTKTEQWKSEIDEAWRKKLAKPTGSALSRDVATTCRPASIQISGRSMTITRDRSVPKDEALSITRDSFSKHWPALYDTSPLEIIEDDTTNRRPPHARVKRLITTCLNSNDPSDSGYVYAYTVQGNPQYVKIGCTTDTVEQRLREWEFDCNRASTVLYPMPSSTVARVSNVRRVEALCHAELSHRRIRIDCKGCLKPHLEWFEVSAADAIAVIQKWSKWMATEPYQFSVEKWELKPVEQKRIREIGCFMKEISKV
;
A
#
# COMPACT_ATOMS: atom_id res chain seq x y z
N MET A 1 -38.19 -4.59 -61.21
CA MET A 1 -37.56 -3.25 -61.23
C MET A 1 -36.33 -3.28 -60.35
N SER A 2 -35.16 -2.98 -60.92
CA SER A 2 -33.84 -2.69 -60.32
C SER A 2 -33.89 -1.52 -59.29
N PRO A 3 -32.81 -1.17 -58.53
CA PRO A 3 -31.35 -1.30 -58.80
C PRO A 3 -30.49 -1.85 -57.63
N ARG A 4 -29.30 -2.46 -57.81
CA ARG A 4 -27.98 -2.09 -58.40
C ARG A 4 -27.17 -1.01 -57.63
N ASN A 5 -26.05 -1.42 -57.01
CA ASN A 5 -24.70 -0.78 -57.02
C ASN A 5 -23.70 -1.68 -56.25
N GLU A 6 -22.69 -2.28 -56.89
CA GLU A 6 -21.31 -1.79 -57.14
C GLU A 6 -20.45 -1.68 -55.85
N LYS A 7 -19.66 -2.70 -55.50
CA LYS A 7 -18.24 -2.94 -55.85
C LYS A 7 -17.31 -1.74 -55.60
N ASN A 8 -16.38 -1.90 -54.66
CA ASN A 8 -14.93 -1.72 -54.92
C ASN A 8 -14.06 -2.33 -53.79
N ASN A 9 -13.23 -3.29 -54.18
CA ASN A 9 -12.14 -3.88 -53.39
C ASN A 9 -10.84 -3.15 -53.78
N VAL A 10 -10.04 -2.76 -52.79
CA VAL A 10 -8.62 -2.43 -52.98
C VAL A 10 -7.82 -3.26 -51.99
N ALA A 11 -7.16 -4.29 -52.52
CA ALA A 11 -6.12 -5.05 -51.84
C ALA A 11 -4.79 -4.30 -52.00
N THR A 12 -4.12 -4.03 -50.89
CA THR A 12 -2.75 -3.50 -50.91
C THR A 12 -1.84 -4.51 -50.21
N ASN A 13 -0.98 -5.12 -51.00
CA ASN A 13 0.13 -5.97 -50.59
C ASN A 13 1.32 -5.07 -50.23
N PRO A 14 2.09 -5.38 -49.17
CA PRO A 14 3.52 -5.16 -49.27
C PRO A 14 4.31 -6.32 -48.65
N ASN A 15 4.99 -7.05 -49.54
CA ASN A 15 6.15 -7.85 -49.19
C ASN A 15 7.34 -7.20 -49.92
N GLU A 16 8.22 -6.50 -49.20
CA GLU A 16 9.63 -6.36 -49.58
C GLU A 16 10.49 -5.72 -48.46
N LEU A 17 11.54 -6.47 -48.10
CA LEU A 17 12.88 -6.04 -47.69
C LEU A 17 13.07 -5.14 -46.45
N ARG A 18 13.68 -5.74 -45.41
CA ARG A 18 15.04 -5.36 -44.95
C ARG A 18 15.57 -6.36 -43.91
N GLN A 19 16.71 -6.97 -44.26
CA GLN A 19 17.57 -7.72 -43.32
C GLN A 19 18.29 -6.73 -42.39
N PRO A 20 18.57 -7.09 -41.12
CA PRO A 20 19.42 -6.29 -40.26
C PRO A 20 20.91 -6.66 -40.45
N GLU A 21 21.69 -5.67 -40.84
CA GLU A 21 23.15 -5.72 -40.93
C GLU A 21 23.78 -5.91 -39.54
N LYS A 22 24.70 -6.88 -39.47
CA LYS A 22 25.59 -7.11 -38.33
C LYS A 22 26.63 -5.98 -38.28
N SER A 23 26.53 -5.13 -37.26
CA SER A 23 27.59 -4.17 -36.94
C SER A 23 28.61 -4.84 -36.00
N ASN A 24 29.77 -5.18 -36.56
CA ASN A 24 30.98 -5.54 -35.83
C ASN A 24 31.51 -4.29 -35.11
N SER A 25 31.59 -4.33 -33.78
CA SER A 25 32.26 -3.30 -32.99
C SER A 25 33.61 -3.85 -32.53
N THR A 26 34.65 -3.48 -33.28
CA THR A 26 36.06 -3.81 -33.01
C THR A 26 36.59 -2.89 -31.91
N ALA A 27 37.28 -3.48 -30.94
CA ALA A 27 37.93 -2.81 -29.83
C ALA A 27 38.98 -1.78 -30.28
N VAL A 28 39.02 -0.62 -29.62
CA VAL A 28 40.14 0.32 -29.67
C VAL A 28 40.70 0.48 -28.24
N PRO A 29 42.02 0.30 -28.03
CA PRO A 29 42.64 0.41 -26.72
C PRO A 29 42.92 1.86 -26.33
N TYR A 30 42.66 2.22 -25.07
CA TYR A 30 43.01 3.51 -24.50
C TYR A 30 44.52 3.61 -24.22
N PRO A 31 45.19 4.72 -24.57
CA PRO A 31 46.58 4.96 -24.24
C PRO A 31 46.75 5.42 -22.78
N SER A 32 47.80 4.91 -22.13
CA SER A 32 48.24 5.35 -20.80
C SER A 32 48.75 6.80 -20.81
N PRO A 33 48.54 7.59 -19.75
CA PRO A 33 49.12 8.93 -19.66
C PRO A 33 50.60 8.90 -19.25
N PRO A 34 51.37 9.93 -19.64
CA PRO A 34 52.82 9.97 -19.53
C PRO A 34 53.33 10.34 -18.13
N THR A 35 54.45 9.72 -17.79
CA THR A 35 55.37 10.03 -16.69
C THR A 35 55.95 11.44 -16.84
N SER A 36 56.07 12.18 -15.74
CA SER A 36 56.75 13.48 -15.68
C SER A 36 57.28 13.77 -14.26
N PRO A 37 58.29 14.64 -14.10
CA PRO A 37 59.54 14.27 -13.44
C PRO A 37 59.70 14.78 -11.99
N ARG A 38 60.67 14.16 -11.31
CA ARG A 38 61.25 14.58 -10.02
C ARG A 38 61.62 16.06 -10.00
N GLN A 39 61.17 16.76 -8.96
CA GLN A 39 61.78 17.99 -8.47
C GLN A 39 62.10 17.85 -6.98
N THR A 40 63.30 18.29 -6.64
CA THR A 40 63.94 18.28 -5.32
C THR A 40 63.71 19.62 -4.59
N GLY A 41 63.19 19.54 -3.35
CA GLY A 41 63.29 20.54 -2.26
C GLY A 41 62.45 21.82 -2.38
N PRO A 42 62.11 22.54 -1.28
CA PRO A 42 62.66 22.48 0.08
C PRO A 42 61.63 22.26 1.22
N HIS A 43 62.16 22.04 2.43
CA HIS A 43 61.49 21.91 3.74
C HIS A 43 60.26 22.81 3.97
N ILE A 44 59.14 22.21 4.39
CA ILE A 44 57.98 22.87 5.03
C ILE A 44 57.61 22.05 6.28
N PRO A 45 57.20 22.68 7.40
CA PRO A 45 57.13 22.05 8.73
C PRO A 45 55.95 21.09 8.87
N ASP A 46 56.09 20.14 9.79
CA ASP A 46 55.05 19.18 10.22
C ASP A 46 53.68 19.84 10.44
N VAL A 47 52.72 19.46 9.60
CA VAL A 47 51.30 19.71 9.83
C VAL A 47 50.73 18.48 10.55
N PRO A 48 50.12 18.62 11.74
CA PRO A 48 49.55 17.48 12.45
C PRO A 48 48.41 16.87 11.65
N ALA A 49 48.41 15.54 11.53
CA ALA A 49 47.31 14.80 10.94
C ALA A 49 45.97 15.15 11.63
N PRO A 50 44.85 15.27 10.90
CA PRO A 50 43.55 15.50 11.50
C PRO A 50 43.14 14.27 12.34
N PRO A 51 42.43 14.47 13.46
CA PRO A 51 42.20 13.40 14.44
C PRO A 51 41.28 12.33 13.87
N GLN A 52 41.84 11.17 13.52
CA GLN A 52 41.09 9.97 13.10
C GLN A 52 40.26 9.35 14.24
N GLN A 53 40.49 9.77 15.49
CA GLN A 53 39.83 9.22 16.68
C GLN A 53 38.36 9.65 16.83
N THR A 54 37.97 10.84 16.35
CA THR A 54 36.60 11.36 16.54
C THR A 54 35.55 10.65 15.66
N PHE A 55 35.92 10.23 14.45
CA PHE A 55 35.03 9.50 13.55
C PHE A 55 34.77 8.05 13.97
N ALA A 56 35.80 7.37 14.51
CA ALA A 56 35.66 6.00 14.99
C ALA A 56 34.76 5.93 16.24
N HIS A 57 34.91 6.90 17.16
CA HIS A 57 34.12 6.98 18.40
C HIS A 57 32.63 7.21 18.10
N ASN A 58 32.32 8.11 17.16
CA ASN A 58 30.92 8.37 16.75
C ASN A 58 30.27 7.15 16.07
N ALA A 59 31.01 6.41 15.25
CA ALA A 59 30.47 5.22 14.58
C ALA A 59 30.16 4.09 15.58
N GLU A 60 30.97 3.96 16.63
CA GLU A 60 30.79 2.96 17.68
C GLU A 60 29.61 3.28 18.60
N GLU A 61 29.46 4.57 18.94
CA GLU A 61 28.31 5.07 19.68
C GLU A 61 26.99 4.90 18.90
N ILE A 62 26.98 5.22 17.60
CA ILE A 62 25.81 4.99 16.73
C ILE A 62 25.44 3.51 16.72
N ARG A 63 26.42 2.60 16.54
CA ARG A 63 26.17 1.15 16.58
C ARG A 63 25.56 0.70 17.92
N HIS A 64 26.08 1.21 19.02
CA HIS A 64 25.57 0.91 20.36
C HIS A 64 24.12 1.38 20.52
N ASN A 65 23.83 2.62 20.13
CA ASN A 65 22.50 3.22 20.23
C ASN A 65 21.48 2.51 19.32
N VAL A 66 21.87 2.13 18.11
CA VAL A 66 21.04 1.31 17.20
C VAL A 66 20.73 -0.04 17.82
N SER A 67 21.71 -0.70 18.46
CA SER A 67 21.48 -1.97 19.16
C SER A 67 20.49 -1.80 20.32
N LYS A 68 20.63 -0.74 21.11
CA LYS A 68 19.71 -0.43 22.21
C LYS A 68 18.29 -0.17 21.70
N LEU A 69 18.13 0.63 20.64
CA LEU A 69 16.84 0.89 20.02
C LEU A 69 16.23 -0.41 19.46
N LYS A 70 17.02 -1.24 18.80
CA LYS A 70 16.59 -2.54 18.27
C LYS A 70 15.98 -3.44 19.35
N SER A 71 16.57 -3.47 20.55
CA SER A 71 16.05 -4.23 21.69
C SER A 71 14.74 -3.69 22.23
N ARG A 72 14.63 -2.37 22.36
CA ARG A 72 13.39 -1.70 22.79
C ARG A 72 12.23 -1.92 21.81
N LEU A 73 12.52 -1.93 20.52
CA LEU A 73 11.54 -2.25 19.47
C LEU A 73 11.31 -3.76 19.30
N HIS A 74 11.97 -4.61 20.09
CA HIS A 74 11.89 -6.07 20.07
C HIS A 74 12.25 -6.70 18.71
N LEU A 75 13.33 -6.22 18.09
CA LEU A 75 13.78 -6.63 16.76
C LEU A 75 14.94 -7.64 16.77
N ASP A 76 15.46 -8.02 17.94
CA ASP A 76 16.66 -8.87 18.06
C ASP A 76 16.48 -10.30 17.57
N GLY A 77 15.28 -10.85 17.73
CA GLY A 77 14.98 -12.25 17.38
C GLY A 77 14.74 -12.50 15.89
N GLY A 78 14.69 -11.46 15.05
CA GLY A 78 14.32 -11.60 13.64
C GLY A 78 12.93 -12.24 13.44
N MET A 79 12.02 -12.01 14.39
CA MET A 79 10.66 -12.52 14.37
C MET A 79 9.68 -11.41 14.02
N CYS A 80 8.62 -11.80 13.31
CA CYS A 80 7.55 -10.91 12.91
C CYS A 80 6.90 -10.25 14.12
N ARG A 81 6.54 -10.98 15.18
CA ARG A 81 5.89 -10.46 16.40
C ARG A 81 4.61 -9.61 16.21
N GLY A 82 4.11 -9.44 14.98
CA GLY A 82 2.82 -8.81 14.72
C GLY A 82 1.70 -9.57 15.44
N LEU A 83 0.69 -8.85 15.93
CA LEU A 83 -0.41 -9.46 16.67
C LEU A 83 -1.25 -10.34 15.73
N THR A 84 -1.43 -11.60 16.13
CA THR A 84 -2.32 -12.54 15.43
C THR A 84 -3.78 -12.25 15.77
N LYS A 85 -4.72 -12.91 15.09
CA LYS A 85 -6.17 -12.83 15.41
C LYS A 85 -6.50 -13.18 16.86
N LYS A 86 -5.65 -13.95 17.55
CA LYS A 86 -5.81 -14.33 18.95
C LYS A 86 -5.15 -13.33 19.93
N GLY A 87 -4.59 -12.23 19.43
CA GLY A 87 -3.83 -11.26 20.23
C GLY A 87 -2.41 -11.71 20.60
N GLU A 88 -1.96 -12.89 20.15
CA GLU A 88 -0.62 -13.39 20.45
C GLU A 88 0.44 -12.87 19.45
N PRO A 89 1.70 -12.67 19.87
CA PRO A 89 2.78 -12.29 18.97
C PRO A 89 3.10 -13.37 17.94
N CYS A 90 3.19 -12.98 16.66
CA CYS A 90 3.53 -13.87 15.58
C CYS A 90 4.94 -14.48 15.74
N LYS A 91 5.02 -15.81 15.66
CA LYS A 91 6.27 -16.59 15.75
C LYS A 91 6.99 -16.77 14.40
N ASN A 92 6.42 -16.28 13.30
CA ASN A 92 7.06 -16.39 11.98
C ASN A 92 8.31 -15.52 11.91
N ARG A 93 9.30 -15.95 11.13
CA ARG A 93 10.52 -15.16 10.88
C ARG A 93 10.24 -13.96 9.99
N SER A 94 10.93 -12.86 10.26
CA SER A 94 11.00 -11.69 9.37
C SER A 94 11.73 -12.06 8.07
N PRO A 95 11.46 -11.35 6.96
CA PRO A 95 12.15 -11.57 5.69
C PRO A 95 13.69 -11.48 5.84
N PRO A 96 14.46 -12.52 5.44
CA PRO A 96 15.93 -12.53 5.62
C PRO A 96 16.64 -11.39 4.89
N ALA A 97 16.11 -10.97 3.73
CA ALA A 97 16.64 -9.89 2.90
C ALA A 97 16.49 -8.49 3.53
N ALA A 98 15.75 -8.36 4.63
CA ALA A 98 15.48 -7.07 5.26
C ALA A 98 16.50 -6.67 6.34
N LYS A 99 17.43 -7.55 6.75
CA LYS A 99 18.31 -7.29 7.92
C LYS A 99 19.15 -6.02 7.78
N SER A 100 19.81 -5.81 6.64
CA SER A 100 20.60 -4.58 6.40
C SER A 100 19.69 -3.35 6.29
N ARG A 101 18.56 -3.47 5.58
CA ARG A 101 17.55 -2.40 5.44
C ARG A 101 17.00 -1.97 6.81
N ILE A 102 16.76 -2.92 7.72
CA ILE A 102 16.31 -2.65 9.09
C ILE A 102 17.36 -1.83 9.84
N VAL A 103 18.63 -2.23 9.80
CA VAL A 103 19.71 -1.50 10.48
C VAL A 103 19.83 -0.07 9.96
N SER A 104 19.90 0.11 8.63
CA SER A 104 19.94 1.46 8.03
C SER A 104 18.70 2.29 8.36
N ARG A 105 17.54 1.65 8.52
CA ARG A 105 16.31 2.36 8.94
C ARG A 105 16.39 2.78 10.41
N LEU A 106 16.88 1.92 11.30
CA LEU A 106 17.09 2.23 12.71
C LEU A 106 18.07 3.40 12.90
N GLU A 107 19.16 3.43 12.13
CA GLU A 107 20.07 4.57 12.08
C GLU A 107 19.34 5.87 11.70
N SER A 108 18.51 5.83 10.65
CA SER A 108 17.77 7.01 10.17
C SER A 108 16.72 7.56 11.14
N ILE A 109 16.24 6.74 12.09
CA ILE A 109 15.20 7.13 13.05
C ILE A 109 15.74 7.37 14.46
N LEU A 110 17.03 7.13 14.70
CA LEU A 110 17.64 7.11 16.02
C LEU A 110 17.42 8.41 16.81
N HIS A 111 17.42 9.54 16.11
CA HIS A 111 17.29 10.88 16.69
C HIS A 111 15.87 11.43 16.65
N LEU A 112 14.89 10.66 16.16
CA LEU A 112 13.51 11.12 16.10
C LEU A 112 12.87 11.05 17.49
N THR A 113 11.83 11.85 17.66
CA THR A 113 11.03 11.95 18.88
C THR A 113 9.56 11.67 18.55
N GLN A 114 8.73 11.39 19.55
CA GLN A 114 7.28 11.19 19.36
C GLN A 114 6.63 12.36 18.64
N SER A 115 7.13 13.56 18.87
CA SER A 115 6.63 14.77 18.26
C SER A 115 7.06 14.88 16.78
N THR A 116 8.17 14.24 16.39
CA THR A 116 8.73 14.38 15.02
C THR A 116 7.75 13.85 13.96
N PRO A 117 7.27 14.67 13.01
CA PRO A 117 6.22 14.29 12.05
C PRO A 117 6.59 13.09 11.16
N LYS A 118 7.90 12.92 10.92
CA LYS A 118 8.44 11.81 10.12
C LYS A 118 8.57 10.50 10.89
N LEU A 119 8.41 10.48 12.22
CA LEU A 119 8.58 9.28 13.03
C LEU A 119 7.61 8.18 12.62
N ARG A 120 6.31 8.47 12.63
CA ARG A 120 5.28 7.48 12.30
C ARG A 120 5.44 6.90 10.89
N PRO A 121 5.55 7.73 9.82
CA PRO A 121 5.85 7.21 8.48
C PRO A 121 7.15 6.41 8.40
N ALA A 122 8.15 6.71 9.22
CA ALA A 122 9.39 5.95 9.25
C ALA A 122 9.25 4.60 9.98
N LEU A 123 8.43 4.54 11.02
CA LEU A 123 8.07 3.32 11.74
C LEU A 123 7.13 2.43 10.94
N ASP A 124 6.17 2.98 10.18
CA ASP A 124 5.34 2.23 9.23
C ASP A 124 6.26 1.50 8.22
N LYS A 125 7.21 2.24 7.63
CA LYS A 125 8.24 1.66 6.74
C LYS A 125 9.15 0.64 7.43
N LEU A 126 9.40 0.76 8.74
CA LEU A 126 10.16 -0.25 9.49
C LEU A 126 9.30 -1.50 9.73
N ALA A 127 8.02 -1.34 9.99
CA ALA A 127 7.11 -2.44 10.28
C ALA A 127 6.94 -3.34 9.06
N THR A 128 6.81 -2.75 7.86
CA THR A 128 6.74 -3.50 6.60
C THR A 128 7.99 -4.36 6.34
N LEU A 129 9.18 -3.92 6.79
CA LEU A 129 10.44 -4.68 6.68
C LEU A 129 10.52 -5.86 7.66
N VAL A 130 9.92 -5.72 8.84
CA VAL A 130 10.05 -6.70 9.94
C VAL A 130 8.93 -7.72 9.90
N HIS A 131 7.75 -7.34 9.40
CA HIS A 131 6.61 -8.22 9.36
C HIS A 131 6.77 -9.34 8.32
N CYS A 132 6.26 -10.52 8.68
CA CYS A 132 6.11 -11.59 7.72
C CYS A 132 4.93 -11.28 6.79
N ARG A 133 4.84 -12.03 5.70
CA ARG A 133 3.81 -11.90 4.65
C ARG A 133 2.35 -11.98 5.12
N LEU A 134 2.13 -12.37 6.37
CA LEU A 134 0.80 -12.48 6.98
C LEU A 134 0.42 -11.26 7.84
N HIS A 135 1.36 -10.37 8.14
CA HIS A 135 1.17 -9.25 9.08
C HIS A 135 1.76 -7.93 8.57
N ASP A 136 2.23 -7.87 7.33
CA ASP A 136 2.98 -6.77 6.75
C ASP A 136 2.12 -5.58 6.28
N SER A 137 0.90 -5.47 6.82
CA SER A 137 -0.07 -4.37 6.61
C SER A 137 -1.27 -4.50 7.54
N GLY A 138 -2.09 -3.44 7.60
CA GLY A 138 -3.35 -3.39 8.35
C GLY A 138 -3.17 -3.27 9.88
N ALA A 139 -4.12 -3.81 10.64
CA ALA A 139 -4.17 -3.65 12.10
C ALA A 139 -2.93 -4.19 12.85
N PRO A 140 -2.33 -5.34 12.49
CA PRO A 140 -1.11 -5.84 13.16
C PRO A 140 0.09 -4.92 12.98
N GLU A 141 0.21 -4.27 11.82
CA GLU A 141 1.22 -3.25 11.54
C GLU A 141 1.02 -2.03 12.41
N GLN A 142 -0.18 -1.44 12.36
CA GLN A 142 -0.48 -0.22 13.10
C GLN A 142 -0.31 -0.39 14.61
N ALA A 143 -0.87 -1.46 15.19
CA ALA A 143 -0.77 -1.72 16.63
C ALA A 143 0.70 -1.79 17.10
N ARG A 144 1.57 -2.34 16.25
CA ARG A 144 3.00 -2.40 16.54
C ARG A 144 3.67 -1.04 16.40
N VAL A 145 3.34 -0.27 15.36
CA VAL A 145 3.85 1.09 15.18
C VAL A 145 3.48 1.96 16.37
N ASP A 146 2.26 1.87 16.91
CA ASP A 146 1.86 2.62 18.10
C ASP A 146 2.63 2.19 19.35
N ALA A 147 2.88 0.89 19.50
CA ALA A 147 3.74 0.40 20.57
C ALA A 147 5.17 0.94 20.43
N TRP A 148 5.70 1.01 19.21
CA TRP A 148 7.02 1.55 18.93
C TRP A 148 7.12 3.06 19.14
N ILE A 149 6.09 3.84 18.79
CA ILE A 149 6.08 5.30 19.04
C ILE A 149 6.31 5.59 20.53
N ARG A 150 5.71 4.78 21.42
CA ARG A 150 5.89 4.93 22.88
C ARG A 150 7.33 4.71 23.35
N GLU A 151 8.17 4.07 22.54
CA GLU A 151 9.60 3.91 22.83
C GLU A 151 10.44 5.15 22.42
N PHE A 152 9.91 6.10 21.67
CA PHE A 152 10.68 7.30 21.33
C PHE A 152 10.56 8.34 22.45
N PRO A 153 11.59 9.18 22.70
CA PRO A 153 11.46 10.32 23.61
C PRO A 153 10.35 11.24 23.13
N VAL A 154 9.62 11.88 24.04
CA VAL A 154 8.51 12.80 23.69
C VAL A 154 9.03 13.97 22.83
N GLY A 155 10.29 14.38 23.04
CA GLY A 155 10.97 15.47 22.36
C GLY A 155 10.69 16.82 23.00
N GLU A 156 11.67 17.73 22.98
CA GLU A 156 11.44 19.14 23.34
C GLU A 156 10.73 19.85 22.19
N SER A 157 9.85 20.77 22.57
CA SER A 157 8.76 21.34 21.78
C SER A 157 9.18 22.44 20.81
N ASP A 158 10.17 22.19 19.94
CA ASP A 158 10.44 23.04 18.77
C ASP A 158 9.60 22.64 17.55
N ILE A 159 8.60 21.79 17.78
CA ILE A 159 7.65 21.42 16.74
C ILE A 159 6.62 22.52 16.65
N ASP A 160 6.39 22.98 15.42
CA ASP A 160 5.28 23.87 15.10
C ASP A 160 4.07 23.46 15.94
N PRO A 161 3.62 24.33 16.87
CA PRO A 161 2.54 24.03 17.79
C PRO A 161 1.29 23.50 17.06
N THR A 162 1.11 23.89 15.80
CA THR A 162 0.04 23.47 14.90
C THR A 162 0.14 21.98 14.53
N VAL A 163 1.35 21.51 14.21
CA VAL A 163 1.62 20.10 13.89
C VAL A 163 1.43 19.20 15.13
N SER A 164 1.81 19.69 16.31
CA SER A 164 1.57 18.95 17.56
C SER A 164 0.08 18.75 17.86
N ILE A 165 -0.78 19.74 17.58
CA ILE A 165 -2.24 19.60 17.75
C ILE A 165 -2.80 18.60 16.75
N ALA A 166 -2.43 18.72 15.47
CA ALA A 166 -2.92 17.83 14.42
C ALA A 166 -2.64 16.35 14.73
N ILE A 167 -1.48 16.04 15.32
CA ILE A 167 -1.13 14.69 15.79
C ILE A 167 -2.04 14.25 16.93
N GLN A 168 -2.29 15.11 17.93
CA GLN A 168 -3.17 14.81 19.06
C GLN A 168 -4.62 14.58 18.60
N ILE A 169 -5.14 15.43 17.72
CA ILE A 169 -6.48 15.27 17.13
C ILE A 169 -6.58 13.93 16.39
N ARG A 170 -5.58 13.58 15.57
CA ARG A 170 -5.57 12.28 14.89
C ARG A 170 -5.58 11.08 15.85
N ASN A 171 -5.01 11.23 17.05
CA ASN A 171 -5.00 10.17 18.06
C ASN A 171 -6.33 10.07 18.85
N ILE A 172 -7.11 11.14 18.92
CA ILE A 172 -8.46 11.16 19.50
C ILE A 172 -9.44 10.45 18.56
N LEU A 173 -9.33 10.73 17.26
CA LEU A 173 -10.22 10.17 16.25
C LEU A 173 -10.05 8.65 16.11
N PRO A 174 -11.13 7.93 15.75
CA PRO A 174 -11.07 6.49 15.59
C PRO A 174 -10.19 6.13 14.40
N ARG A 175 -9.56 4.95 14.48
CA ARG A 175 -8.89 4.38 13.31
C ARG A 175 -9.90 4.03 12.26
N VAL A 176 -9.53 4.25 11.00
CA VAL A 176 -10.31 3.77 9.87
C VAL A 176 -10.39 2.23 9.92
N SER A 177 -11.58 1.71 9.67
CA SER A 177 -11.92 0.29 9.73
C SER A 177 -12.76 -0.08 8.52
N THR A 178 -12.66 -1.33 8.05
CA THR A 178 -13.55 -1.87 7.01
C THR A 178 -14.89 -2.34 7.56
N GLN A 179 -15.06 -2.35 8.89
CA GLN A 179 -16.25 -2.84 9.58
C GLN A 179 -17.12 -1.71 10.12
N CYS A 180 -18.42 -1.95 10.13
CA CYS A 180 -19.40 -1.07 10.75
C CYS A 180 -19.09 -0.90 12.24
N THR A 181 -19.25 0.32 12.76
CA THR A 181 -19.05 0.59 14.19
C THR A 181 -20.33 0.57 15.03
N ALA A 182 -21.47 0.23 14.43
CA ALA A 182 -22.71 0.00 15.16
C ALA A 182 -22.54 -1.22 16.09
N PRO A 183 -23.10 -1.18 17.32
CA PRO A 183 -23.00 -2.28 18.26
C PRO A 183 -23.45 -3.61 17.63
N SER A 184 -22.65 -4.66 17.80
CA SER A 184 -22.96 -6.02 17.33
C SER A 184 -23.15 -6.18 15.82
N CYS A 185 -22.79 -5.19 14.99
CA CYS A 185 -22.93 -5.27 13.55
C CYS A 185 -21.71 -5.97 12.90
N PRO A 186 -21.90 -7.10 12.18
CA PRO A 186 -20.80 -7.78 11.49
C PRO A 186 -20.53 -7.24 10.08
N GLU A 187 -21.31 -6.26 9.62
CA GLU A 187 -21.30 -5.80 8.24
C GLU A 187 -20.10 -4.91 7.90
N ARG A 188 -19.67 -5.00 6.65
CA ARG A 188 -18.61 -4.17 6.08
C ARG A 188 -19.17 -2.84 5.58
N ILE A 189 -18.36 -1.78 5.65
CA ILE A 189 -18.73 -0.45 5.13
C ILE A 189 -18.33 -0.23 3.66
N GLY A 190 -17.42 -1.06 3.14
CA GLY A 190 -16.87 -0.95 1.78
C GLY A 190 -15.77 0.11 1.66
N GLY A 191 -14.92 -0.04 0.65
CA GLY A 191 -13.71 0.77 0.46
C GLY A 191 -13.99 2.26 0.25
N GLN A 192 -15.14 2.61 -0.34
CA GLN A 192 -15.50 4.01 -0.56
C GLN A 192 -15.65 4.72 0.78
N ARG A 193 -16.36 4.10 1.72
CA ARG A 193 -16.59 4.66 3.05
C ARG A 193 -15.30 4.70 3.88
N VAL A 194 -14.44 3.69 3.74
CA VAL A 194 -13.10 3.70 4.33
C VAL A 194 -12.30 4.91 3.84
N GLN A 195 -12.27 5.15 2.53
CA GLN A 195 -11.56 6.31 1.95
C GLN A 195 -12.19 7.64 2.36
N ASN A 196 -13.53 7.70 2.44
CA ASN A 196 -14.25 8.88 2.95
C ASN A 196 -13.87 9.17 4.41
N CYS A 197 -13.75 8.16 5.26
CA CYS A 197 -13.29 8.33 6.65
C CYS A 197 -11.87 8.92 6.69
N GLU A 198 -10.93 8.37 5.90
CA GLU A 198 -9.56 8.87 5.85
C GLU A 198 -9.49 10.32 5.35
N ALA A 199 -10.24 10.64 4.28
CA ALA A 199 -10.35 12.01 3.75
C ALA A 199 -10.96 12.98 4.78
N THR A 200 -11.98 12.54 5.51
CA THR A 200 -12.63 13.34 6.56
C THR A 200 -11.68 13.61 7.72
N ILE A 201 -10.91 12.60 8.17
CA ILE A 201 -9.88 12.77 9.19
C ILE A 201 -8.83 13.77 8.71
N ALA A 202 -8.42 13.71 7.44
CA ALA A 202 -7.47 14.65 6.85
C ALA A 202 -7.99 16.10 6.85
N GLU A 203 -9.30 16.31 6.68
CA GLU A 203 -9.93 17.63 6.82
C GLU A 203 -10.02 18.08 8.29
N ILE A 204 -10.42 17.20 9.22
CA ILE A 204 -10.57 17.54 10.64
C ILE A 204 -9.23 18.03 11.24
N VAL A 205 -8.10 17.44 10.85
CA VAL A 205 -6.79 17.83 11.38
C VAL A 205 -6.26 19.16 10.83
N ARG A 206 -7.01 19.85 9.96
CA ARG A 206 -6.63 21.17 9.45
C ARG A 206 -6.99 22.28 10.44
N PRO A 207 -6.10 23.28 10.68
CA PRO A 207 -6.37 24.37 11.62
C PRO A 207 -7.65 25.14 11.32
N GLU A 208 -7.92 25.41 10.05
CA GLU A 208 -9.13 26.13 9.64
C GLU A 208 -10.42 25.40 10.03
N VAL A 209 -10.36 24.08 10.16
CA VAL A 209 -11.50 23.21 10.51
C VAL A 209 -11.61 23.05 12.01
N TYR A 210 -10.55 22.60 12.70
CA TYR A 210 -10.65 22.36 14.15
C TYR A 210 -10.70 23.63 15.00
N HIS A 211 -10.39 24.81 14.45
CA HIS A 211 -10.65 26.10 15.11
C HIS A 211 -12.07 26.63 14.89
N ASN A 212 -12.82 26.03 13.98
CA ASN A 212 -14.18 26.45 13.67
C ASN A 212 -15.17 25.39 14.18
N ASP A 213 -15.85 25.69 15.29
CA ASP A 213 -16.77 24.78 15.98
C ASP A 213 -17.83 24.17 15.05
N THR A 214 -18.37 24.97 14.13
CA THR A 214 -19.36 24.55 13.15
C THR A 214 -18.77 23.60 12.11
N GLN A 215 -17.59 23.89 11.58
CA GLN A 215 -16.92 23.01 10.61
C GLN A 215 -16.46 21.70 11.26
N LEU A 216 -15.88 21.78 12.46
CA LEU A 216 -15.47 20.62 13.23
C LEU A 216 -16.68 19.70 13.49
N GLY A 217 -17.78 20.25 14.01
CA GLY A 217 -19.01 19.48 14.25
C GLY A 217 -19.58 18.86 12.97
N PHE A 218 -19.52 19.58 11.85
CA PHE A 218 -19.93 19.06 10.54
C PHE A 218 -19.09 17.84 10.12
N PHE A 219 -17.75 17.97 10.10
CA PHE A 219 -16.89 16.87 9.65
C PHE A 219 -16.88 15.68 10.62
N LEU A 220 -17.05 15.89 11.92
CA LEU A 220 -17.22 14.78 12.87
C LEU A 220 -18.48 13.95 12.56
N LYS A 221 -19.60 14.60 12.20
CA LYS A 221 -20.82 13.92 11.75
C LYS A 221 -20.62 13.18 10.43
N VAL A 222 -19.87 13.77 9.48
CA VAL A 222 -19.49 13.10 8.22
C VAL A 222 -18.64 11.86 8.50
N LEU A 223 -17.67 11.95 9.41
CA LEU A 223 -16.81 10.84 9.80
C LEU A 223 -17.67 9.70 10.39
N GLU A 224 -18.46 9.99 11.42
CA GLU A 224 -19.28 9.00 12.09
C GLU A 224 -20.28 8.33 11.13
N SER A 225 -20.93 9.10 10.26
CA SER A 225 -21.86 8.57 9.25
C SER A 225 -21.20 7.59 8.27
N ASN A 226 -19.94 7.83 7.88
CA ASN A 226 -19.19 6.94 6.99
C ASN A 226 -18.68 5.68 7.71
N MET A 227 -18.66 5.66 9.05
CA MET A 227 -18.28 4.48 9.84
C MET A 227 -19.42 3.46 10.02
N PHE A 228 -20.61 3.75 9.51
CA PHE A 228 -21.74 2.83 9.50
C PHE A 228 -21.92 2.14 8.15
N CYS A 229 -22.46 0.92 8.17
CA CYS A 229 -22.90 0.23 6.95
C CYS A 229 -24.23 0.83 6.45
N ARG A 230 -24.70 0.36 5.29
CA ARG A 230 -25.94 0.85 4.65
C ARG A 230 -27.19 0.65 5.52
N GLU A 231 -27.18 -0.34 6.40
CA GLU A 231 -28.33 -0.60 7.29
C GLU A 231 -28.38 0.31 8.51
N HIS A 232 -27.24 0.88 8.90
CA HIS A 232 -27.08 1.65 10.14
C HIS A 232 -26.89 3.15 9.92
N VAL A 233 -26.47 3.58 8.71
CA VAL A 233 -26.15 5.00 8.43
C VAL A 233 -27.32 5.95 8.74
N ASP A 234 -28.56 5.51 8.55
CA ASP A 234 -29.75 6.33 8.80
C ASP A 234 -30.41 6.05 10.17
N LYS A 235 -30.11 4.90 10.77
CA LYS A 235 -30.79 4.40 11.98
C LYS A 235 -30.05 4.74 13.27
N GLU A 236 -28.71 4.73 13.23
CA GLU A 236 -27.90 4.96 14.42
C GLU A 236 -27.78 6.45 14.75
N ASP A 237 -27.83 6.77 16.04
CA ASP A 237 -27.56 8.12 16.50
C ASP A 237 -26.07 8.41 16.49
N LEU A 238 -25.73 9.62 16.04
CA LEU A 238 -24.36 10.12 15.94
C LEU A 238 -23.84 10.52 17.32
N THR A 239 -23.70 9.54 18.20
CA THR A 239 -23.40 9.71 19.63
C THR A 239 -21.93 9.99 19.91
N LYS A 240 -21.03 9.60 19.00
CA LYS A 240 -19.57 9.78 19.18
C LYS A 240 -19.11 11.19 18.82
N THR A 241 -19.86 11.90 17.98
CA THR A 241 -19.55 13.26 17.54
C THR A 241 -19.27 14.21 18.72
N GLU A 242 -20.16 14.27 19.72
CA GLU A 242 -20.00 15.17 20.87
C GLU A 242 -18.84 14.75 21.78
N GLN A 243 -18.59 13.45 21.90
CA GLN A 243 -17.45 12.92 22.64
C GLN A 243 -16.13 13.38 21.99
N TRP A 244 -15.94 13.11 20.69
CA TRP A 244 -14.73 13.51 19.98
C TRP A 244 -14.51 15.01 19.98
N LYS A 245 -15.59 15.78 19.83
CA LYS A 245 -15.54 17.23 19.90
C LYS A 245 -15.01 17.70 21.26
N SER A 246 -15.55 17.17 22.34
CA SER A 246 -15.12 17.50 23.71
C SER A 246 -13.65 17.15 23.97
N GLU A 247 -13.19 15.98 23.49
CA GLU A 247 -11.80 15.55 23.61
C GLU A 247 -10.83 16.45 22.82
N ILE A 248 -11.23 16.89 21.62
CA ILE A 248 -10.46 17.83 20.79
C ILE A 248 -10.35 19.21 21.48
N ASP A 249 -11.46 19.72 22.03
CA ASP A 249 -11.48 20.99 22.75
C ASP A 249 -10.61 20.94 24.02
N GLU A 250 -10.61 19.81 24.73
CA GLU A 250 -9.73 19.60 25.88
C GLU A 250 -8.26 19.58 25.47
N ALA A 251 -7.89 18.89 24.39
CA ALA A 251 -6.53 18.88 23.87
C ALA A 251 -6.05 20.30 23.51
N TRP A 252 -6.93 21.11 22.93
CA TRP A 252 -6.64 22.50 22.61
C TRP A 252 -6.45 23.37 23.87
N ARG A 253 -7.35 23.25 24.86
CA ARG A 253 -7.26 23.99 26.14
C ARG A 253 -5.99 23.66 26.92
N LYS A 254 -5.60 22.39 26.99
CA LYS A 254 -4.36 21.96 27.68
C LYS A 254 -3.11 22.60 27.10
N LYS A 255 -3.12 22.90 25.80
CA LYS A 255 -2.02 23.58 25.13
C LYS A 255 -1.98 25.08 25.44
N LEU A 256 -3.14 25.75 25.40
CA LEU A 256 -3.25 27.17 25.81
C LEU A 256 -2.84 27.38 27.28
N ALA A 257 -3.08 26.38 28.13
CA ALA A 257 -2.77 26.43 29.55
C ALA A 257 -1.30 26.16 29.91
N LYS A 258 -0.42 25.86 28.95
CA LYS A 258 1.04 25.80 29.19
C LYS A 258 1.63 27.18 28.88
N PRO A 259 1.90 28.04 29.87
CA PRO A 259 2.56 29.31 29.62
C PRO A 259 4.02 29.01 29.30
N THR A 260 4.53 29.63 28.25
CA THR A 260 5.96 29.72 27.95
C THR A 260 6.64 30.41 29.13
N GLY A 261 7.26 29.62 30.01
CA GLY A 261 8.07 30.13 31.09
C GLY A 261 9.39 30.67 30.55
N SER A 262 9.43 31.97 30.24
CA SER A 262 10.64 32.77 30.38
C SER A 262 10.23 34.19 30.73
N ALA A 263 10.61 34.60 31.93
CA ALA A 263 10.40 35.91 32.49
C ALA A 263 11.22 36.97 31.73
N LEU A 264 10.66 38.16 31.56
CA LEU A 264 11.35 39.42 31.83
C LEU A 264 10.32 40.54 32.10
N SER A 265 10.37 41.02 33.33
CA SER A 265 10.04 42.34 33.89
C SER A 265 8.94 43.23 33.28
N ARG A 266 8.02 43.63 34.18
CA ARG A 266 7.55 45.00 34.47
C ARG A 266 8.39 46.10 33.77
N ASP A 267 7.87 47.11 33.10
CA ASP A 267 6.80 48.04 33.48
C ASP A 267 6.37 48.87 32.25
N VAL A 268 5.39 49.74 32.49
CA VAL A 268 4.96 50.93 31.73
C VAL A 268 3.61 50.76 31.03
N ALA A 269 2.60 51.22 31.77
CA ALA A 269 1.33 51.66 31.23
C ALA A 269 1.54 52.79 30.21
N THR A 270 0.88 52.71 29.04
CA THR A 270 0.36 53.88 28.33
C THR A 270 -0.80 53.44 27.42
N THR A 271 -1.89 54.16 27.58
CA THR A 271 -3.15 54.22 26.85
C THR A 271 -2.99 54.25 25.32
N CYS A 272 -3.85 53.53 24.57
CA CYS A 272 -4.63 54.08 23.45
C CYS A 272 -5.63 53.07 22.84
N ARG A 273 -6.82 53.58 22.48
CA ARG A 273 -7.96 52.93 21.81
C ARG A 273 -7.61 52.41 20.40
N PRO A 274 -8.41 51.47 19.84
CA PRO A 274 -8.14 50.90 18.52
C PRO A 274 -8.61 51.82 17.40
N ALA A 275 -7.73 52.10 16.45
CA ALA A 275 -8.10 52.65 15.15
C ALA A 275 -8.18 51.51 14.13
N SER A 276 -9.38 51.32 13.60
CA SER A 276 -9.66 50.50 12.42
C SER A 276 -8.86 50.98 11.22
N ILE A 277 -8.12 50.08 10.56
CA ILE A 277 -7.58 50.32 9.22
C ILE A 277 -7.95 49.12 8.34
N GLN A 278 -8.85 49.41 7.40
CA GLN A 278 -9.16 48.59 6.24
C GLN A 278 -7.93 48.50 5.34
N ILE A 279 -7.55 47.29 4.92
CA ILE A 279 -6.65 47.11 3.78
C ILE A 279 -7.42 46.39 2.67
N SER A 280 -7.71 47.19 1.66
CA SER A 280 -8.20 46.86 0.34
C SER A 280 -7.39 45.74 -0.32
N GLY A 281 -8.09 44.81 -0.95
CA GLY A 281 -7.51 43.68 -1.66
C GLY A 281 -6.94 44.05 -3.03
N ARG A 282 -6.15 43.11 -3.56
CA ARG A 282 -6.20 42.78 -4.98
C ARG A 282 -5.88 41.31 -5.19
N SER A 283 -6.92 40.60 -5.61
CA SER A 283 -6.97 39.19 -5.98
C SER A 283 -6.46 38.98 -7.40
N MET A 284 -5.74 37.88 -7.64
CA MET A 284 -5.71 37.22 -8.95
C MET A 284 -6.37 35.85 -8.83
N THR A 285 -7.33 35.67 -9.73
CA THR A 285 -8.35 34.62 -9.83
C THR A 285 -7.81 33.25 -10.25
N ILE A 286 -8.14 32.22 -9.47
CA ILE A 286 -8.42 30.87 -9.96
C ILE A 286 -9.79 30.48 -9.39
N THR A 287 -10.79 30.42 -10.27
CA THR A 287 -12.17 30.04 -9.99
C THR A 287 -12.26 28.57 -9.57
N ARG A 288 -12.41 28.33 -8.26
CA ARG A 288 -13.05 27.14 -7.71
C ARG A 288 -14.34 27.62 -7.05
N ASP A 289 -15.46 27.21 -7.64
CA ASP A 289 -16.79 27.49 -7.12
C ASP A 289 -16.95 26.79 -5.78
N ARG A 290 -16.82 27.54 -4.69
CA ARG A 290 -16.95 27.08 -3.30
C ARG A 290 -17.97 27.99 -2.61
N SER A 291 -19.21 27.93 -3.06
CA SER A 291 -20.34 28.47 -2.31
C SER A 291 -20.74 27.47 -1.23
N VAL A 292 -20.25 27.69 -0.01
CA VAL A 292 -20.96 27.21 1.19
C VAL A 292 -22.16 28.16 1.37
N PRO A 293 -23.40 27.66 1.51
CA PRO A 293 -24.55 28.51 1.80
C PRO A 293 -24.32 29.26 3.11
N LYS A 294 -24.39 30.59 3.06
CA LYS A 294 -24.49 31.45 4.24
C LYS A 294 -25.91 31.39 4.78
N ASP A 295 -26.04 31.05 6.05
CA ASP A 295 -27.15 31.39 6.94
C ASP A 295 -28.58 31.24 6.39
N GLU A 296 -28.91 30.04 5.90
CA GLU A 296 -30.27 29.52 6.03
C GLU A 296 -30.19 28.20 6.78
N ALA A 297 -30.96 28.07 7.86
CA ALA A 297 -31.16 26.85 8.62
C ALA A 297 -31.94 25.83 7.78
N LEU A 298 -31.36 25.41 6.66
CA LEU A 298 -31.78 24.22 5.93
C LEU A 298 -31.42 23.04 6.82
N SER A 299 -32.44 22.27 7.18
CA SER A 299 -32.34 20.95 7.79
C SER A 299 -31.30 20.12 7.03
N ILE A 300 -30.05 20.15 7.49
CA ILE A 300 -28.99 19.28 6.97
C ILE A 300 -29.39 17.88 7.44
N THR A 301 -30.06 17.15 6.55
CA THR A 301 -30.52 15.80 6.81
C THR A 301 -29.32 14.88 6.98
N ARG A 302 -29.45 13.83 7.80
CA ARG A 302 -28.40 12.81 8.05
C ARG A 302 -27.87 12.21 6.74
N ASP A 303 -28.75 12.10 5.75
CA ASP A 303 -28.48 11.63 4.39
C ASP A 303 -27.47 12.54 3.63
N SER A 304 -27.37 13.82 4.01
CA SER A 304 -26.39 14.78 3.48
C SER A 304 -24.96 14.52 3.96
N PHE A 305 -24.76 13.92 5.14
CA PHE A 305 -23.42 13.69 5.68
C PHE A 305 -22.73 12.50 5.01
N SER A 306 -23.47 11.41 4.79
CA SER A 306 -22.93 10.22 4.14
C SER A 306 -22.60 10.44 2.65
N LYS A 307 -23.24 11.43 2.02
CA LYS A 307 -23.05 11.83 0.62
C LYS A 307 -22.12 13.03 0.43
N HIS A 308 -21.46 13.50 1.51
CA HIS A 308 -20.55 14.65 1.43
C HIS A 308 -19.42 14.42 0.43
N TRP A 309 -18.82 13.23 0.46
CA TRP A 309 -17.82 12.82 -0.51
C TRP A 309 -18.49 12.19 -1.73
N PRO A 310 -18.02 12.47 -2.95
CA PRO A 310 -18.63 11.94 -4.15
C PRO A 310 -18.44 10.43 -4.22
N ALA A 311 -19.49 9.71 -4.64
CA ALA A 311 -19.44 8.26 -4.84
C ALA A 311 -18.69 7.94 -6.16
N LEU A 312 -17.37 8.02 -6.11
CA LEU A 312 -16.49 7.80 -7.25
C LEU A 312 -15.48 6.71 -6.94
N TYR A 313 -15.32 5.78 -7.87
CA TYR A 313 -14.25 4.81 -7.81
C TYR A 313 -12.88 5.50 -7.76
N ASP A 314 -12.00 4.93 -6.95
CA ASP A 314 -10.61 5.34 -6.86
C ASP A 314 -9.86 4.94 -8.14
N THR A 315 -9.50 5.96 -8.92
CA THR A 315 -8.72 5.84 -10.16
C THR A 315 -7.25 6.22 -9.96
N SER A 316 -6.83 6.53 -8.73
CA SER A 316 -5.44 6.91 -8.45
C SER A 316 -4.47 5.76 -8.78
N PRO A 317 -3.19 6.07 -9.07
CA PRO A 317 -2.16 5.05 -9.23
C PRO A 317 -2.10 4.10 -8.02
N LEU A 318 -1.93 2.80 -8.26
CA LEU A 318 -1.77 1.81 -7.19
C LEU A 318 -0.50 2.09 -6.38
N GLU A 319 -0.61 2.10 -5.04
CA GLU A 319 0.54 2.29 -4.15
C GLU A 319 1.34 0.99 -4.02
N ILE A 320 2.44 0.89 -4.77
CA ILE A 320 3.31 -0.29 -4.81
C ILE A 320 4.32 -0.22 -3.65
N ILE A 321 4.25 -1.20 -2.74
CA ILE A 321 5.11 -1.26 -1.54
C ILE A 321 6.47 -1.91 -1.88
N GLU A 322 6.43 -3.01 -2.63
CA GLU A 322 7.60 -3.77 -3.03
C GLU A 322 7.39 -4.42 -4.39
N ASP A 323 8.47 -4.46 -5.16
CA ASP A 323 8.61 -5.30 -6.34
C ASP A 323 9.36 -6.59 -5.94
N ASP A 324 8.68 -7.75 -6.04
CA ASP A 324 9.26 -9.07 -5.68
C ASP A 324 10.35 -9.50 -6.70
N THR A 325 10.71 -8.65 -7.68
CA THR A 325 11.86 -8.86 -8.60
C THR A 325 13.17 -9.15 -7.88
N THR A 326 13.31 -8.73 -6.63
CA THR A 326 14.53 -8.98 -5.82
C THR A 326 14.63 -10.41 -5.26
N ASN A 327 13.55 -11.20 -5.27
CA ASN A 327 13.52 -12.55 -4.71
C ASN A 327 13.84 -13.61 -5.78
N ARG A 328 15.16 -13.78 -5.98
CA ARG A 328 15.87 -14.56 -7.02
C ARG A 328 15.60 -16.08 -7.10
N ARG A 329 14.39 -16.58 -6.87
CA ARG A 329 14.07 -17.98 -7.25
C ARG A 329 13.53 -18.00 -8.67
N PRO A 330 14.15 -18.75 -9.59
CA PRO A 330 13.64 -18.89 -10.95
C PRO A 330 12.17 -19.34 -10.92
N PRO A 331 11.28 -18.75 -11.74
CA PRO A 331 9.86 -19.12 -11.79
C PRO A 331 9.65 -20.64 -11.86
N HIS A 332 10.47 -21.33 -12.66
CA HIS A 332 10.41 -22.79 -12.82
C HIS A 332 10.62 -23.57 -11.52
N ALA A 333 11.45 -23.10 -10.59
CA ALA A 333 11.66 -23.78 -9.31
C ALA A 333 10.42 -23.67 -8.41
N ARG A 334 9.72 -22.52 -8.45
CA ARG A 334 8.47 -22.31 -7.71
C ARG A 334 7.35 -23.17 -8.31
N VAL A 335 7.23 -23.18 -9.64
CA VAL A 335 6.29 -24.01 -10.38
C VAL A 335 6.52 -25.49 -10.08
N LYS A 336 7.75 -25.99 -10.25
CA LYS A 336 8.09 -27.40 -9.98
C LYS A 336 7.68 -27.83 -8.58
N ARG A 337 8.03 -27.02 -7.56
CA ARG A 337 7.66 -27.28 -6.17
C ARG A 337 6.14 -27.37 -5.99
N LEU A 338 5.39 -26.41 -6.54
CA LEU A 338 3.93 -26.42 -6.45
C LEU A 338 3.33 -27.63 -7.13
N ILE A 339 3.79 -28.00 -8.33
CA ILE A 339 3.23 -29.17 -9.01
C ILE A 339 3.46 -30.46 -8.19
N THR A 340 4.66 -30.62 -7.64
CA THR A 340 5.03 -31.81 -6.85
C THR A 340 4.40 -31.88 -5.46
N THR A 341 3.86 -30.76 -4.95
CA THR A 341 3.17 -30.75 -3.65
C THR A 341 1.83 -31.47 -3.80
N CYS A 342 1.48 -32.36 -2.89
CA CYS A 342 0.17 -33.01 -2.88
C CYS A 342 -0.96 -31.96 -2.88
N LEU A 343 -2.11 -32.32 -3.44
CA LEU A 343 -3.31 -31.51 -3.22
C LEU A 343 -3.72 -31.69 -1.76
N ASN A 344 -4.14 -30.62 -1.09
CA ASN A 344 -4.68 -30.74 0.26
C ASN A 344 -5.93 -31.64 0.21
N SER A 345 -6.30 -32.32 1.29
CA SER A 345 -7.50 -33.18 1.31
C SER A 345 -8.81 -32.45 0.97
N ASN A 346 -8.84 -31.11 1.10
CA ASN A 346 -9.98 -30.26 0.74
C ASN A 346 -9.88 -29.66 -0.68
N ASP A 347 -8.72 -29.70 -1.33
CA ASP A 347 -8.51 -29.19 -2.70
C ASP A 347 -9.22 -29.97 -3.85
N PRO A 348 -9.43 -31.30 -3.80
CA PRO A 348 -9.81 -32.10 -4.98
C PRO A 348 -11.24 -31.86 -5.47
N SER A 349 -12.07 -31.20 -4.64
CA SER A 349 -13.49 -30.94 -4.92
C SER A 349 -13.78 -29.48 -5.28
N ASP A 350 -12.78 -28.58 -5.18
CA ASP A 350 -12.95 -27.15 -5.44
C ASP A 350 -12.85 -26.89 -6.96
N SER A 351 -13.91 -27.26 -7.68
CA SER A 351 -14.14 -26.78 -9.04
C SER A 351 -14.53 -25.30 -9.00
N GLY A 352 -14.05 -24.49 -9.94
CA GLY A 352 -14.38 -23.06 -9.96
C GLY A 352 -13.86 -22.34 -11.19
N TYR A 353 -13.79 -21.02 -11.12
CA TYR A 353 -13.31 -20.17 -12.19
C TYR A 353 -12.01 -19.48 -11.78
N VAL A 354 -11.04 -19.49 -12.69
CA VAL A 354 -9.91 -18.56 -12.64
C VAL A 354 -10.32 -17.33 -13.44
N TYR A 355 -10.00 -16.15 -12.92
CA TYR A 355 -10.34 -14.88 -13.56
C TYR A 355 -9.15 -13.93 -13.53
N ALA A 356 -9.18 -12.97 -14.46
CA ALA A 356 -8.27 -11.84 -14.47
C ALA A 356 -9.02 -10.55 -14.73
N TYR A 357 -8.59 -9.47 -14.08
CA TYR A 357 -9.12 -8.14 -14.31
C TYR A 357 -8.05 -7.07 -14.11
N THR A 358 -8.31 -5.89 -14.65
CA THR A 358 -7.56 -4.66 -14.36
C THR A 358 -8.50 -3.61 -13.75
N VAL A 359 -7.96 -2.48 -13.29
CA VAL A 359 -8.76 -1.39 -12.72
C VAL A 359 -8.51 -0.08 -13.45
N GLN A 360 -9.54 0.76 -13.51
CA GLN A 360 -9.47 2.06 -14.15
C GLN A 360 -8.29 2.90 -13.59
N GLY A 361 -7.59 3.60 -14.49
CA GLY A 361 -6.38 4.37 -14.16
C GLY A 361 -5.10 3.53 -14.02
N ASN A 362 -5.18 2.20 -14.06
CA ASN A 362 -4.05 1.30 -13.85
C ASN A 362 -4.03 0.11 -14.85
N PRO A 363 -4.18 0.35 -16.16
CA PRO A 363 -4.34 -0.70 -17.17
C PRO A 363 -3.11 -1.61 -17.35
N GLN A 364 -1.93 -1.17 -16.87
CA GLN A 364 -0.68 -1.93 -16.94
C GLN A 364 -0.58 -3.07 -15.92
N TYR A 365 -1.48 -3.12 -14.94
CA TYR A 365 -1.48 -4.15 -13.91
C TYR A 365 -2.69 -5.06 -14.05
N VAL A 366 -2.46 -6.36 -13.90
CA VAL A 366 -3.48 -7.41 -13.96
C VAL A 366 -3.53 -8.14 -12.63
N LYS A 367 -4.73 -8.26 -12.04
CA LYS A 367 -4.97 -9.16 -10.92
C LYS A 367 -5.41 -10.51 -11.43
N ILE A 368 -4.85 -11.60 -10.90
CA ILE A 368 -5.26 -12.98 -11.20
C ILE A 368 -5.80 -13.62 -9.93
N GLY A 369 -7.04 -14.10 -9.98
CA GLY A 369 -7.71 -14.72 -8.84
C GLY A 369 -8.48 -15.99 -9.21
N CYS A 370 -9.01 -16.68 -8.20
CA CYS A 370 -10.02 -17.72 -8.40
C CYS A 370 -11.27 -17.54 -7.52
N THR A 371 -12.35 -18.22 -7.90
CA THR A 371 -13.60 -18.29 -7.14
C THR A 371 -14.32 -19.62 -7.40
N THR A 372 -15.06 -20.14 -6.41
CA THR A 372 -15.98 -21.28 -6.57
C THR A 372 -17.40 -20.84 -6.94
N ASP A 373 -17.69 -19.55 -6.72
CA ASP A 373 -18.93 -18.85 -7.10
C ASP A 373 -18.82 -18.30 -8.53
N THR A 374 -19.62 -17.30 -8.89
CA THR A 374 -19.52 -16.60 -10.19
C THR A 374 -18.40 -15.55 -10.18
N VAL A 375 -17.79 -15.31 -11.33
CA VAL A 375 -16.75 -14.28 -11.49
C VAL A 375 -17.36 -12.90 -11.23
N GLU A 376 -18.58 -12.66 -11.72
CA GLU A 376 -19.29 -11.39 -11.59
C GLU A 376 -19.55 -11.04 -10.13
N GLN A 377 -19.97 -12.02 -9.31
CA GLN A 377 -20.15 -11.80 -7.87
C GLN A 377 -18.82 -11.46 -7.19
N ARG A 378 -17.76 -12.21 -7.51
CA ARG A 378 -16.44 -11.97 -6.92
C ARG A 378 -15.87 -10.60 -7.28
N LEU A 379 -16.10 -10.14 -8.51
CA LEU A 379 -15.69 -8.81 -8.93
C LEU A 379 -16.48 -7.71 -8.21
N ARG A 380 -17.80 -7.86 -8.04
CA ARG A 380 -18.61 -6.92 -7.25
C ARG A 380 -18.12 -6.82 -5.79
N GLU A 381 -17.71 -7.93 -5.20
CA GLU A 381 -17.09 -7.91 -3.86
C GLU A 381 -15.79 -7.10 -3.84
N TRP A 382 -14.91 -7.29 -4.83
CA TRP A 382 -13.68 -6.53 -4.91
C TRP A 382 -13.90 -5.04 -5.19
N GLU A 383 -14.85 -4.70 -6.06
CA GLU A 383 -15.26 -3.31 -6.33
C GLU A 383 -15.78 -2.65 -5.05
N PHE A 384 -16.62 -3.36 -4.29
CA PHE A 384 -17.13 -2.89 -3.01
C PHE A 384 -16.01 -2.72 -1.98
N ASP A 385 -15.13 -3.71 -1.82
CA ASP A 385 -14.07 -3.70 -0.78
C ASP A 385 -12.96 -2.71 -1.09
N CYS A 386 -12.54 -2.61 -2.34
CA CYS A 386 -11.37 -1.81 -2.73
C CYS A 386 -11.74 -0.43 -3.25
N ASN A 387 -13.02 -0.18 -3.56
CA ASN A 387 -13.51 1.01 -4.24
C ASN A 387 -12.82 1.27 -5.58
N ARG A 388 -12.64 0.24 -6.40
CA ARG A 388 -12.04 0.39 -7.73
C ARG A 388 -12.88 -0.34 -8.77
N ALA A 389 -13.27 0.36 -9.82
CA ALA A 389 -14.01 -0.22 -10.94
C ALA A 389 -13.16 -1.30 -11.62
N SER A 390 -13.69 -2.52 -11.71
CA SER A 390 -13.00 -3.64 -12.35
C SER A 390 -13.33 -3.69 -13.84
N THR A 391 -12.32 -3.99 -14.66
CA THR A 391 -12.47 -4.30 -16.08
C THR A 391 -12.05 -5.74 -16.29
N VAL A 392 -13.01 -6.60 -16.59
CA VAL A 392 -12.79 -8.04 -16.77
C VAL A 392 -11.91 -8.28 -17.99
N LEU A 393 -10.85 -9.05 -17.81
CA LEU A 393 -9.94 -9.50 -18.88
C LEU A 393 -10.13 -10.99 -19.19
N TYR A 394 -10.45 -11.78 -18.16
CA TYR A 394 -10.72 -13.21 -18.29
C TYR A 394 -11.75 -13.66 -17.23
N PRO A 395 -12.76 -14.49 -17.58
CA PRO A 395 -13.09 -14.96 -18.92
C PRO A 395 -13.50 -13.81 -19.85
N MET A 396 -13.35 -13.99 -21.17
CA MET A 396 -13.88 -13.00 -22.12
C MET A 396 -15.41 -12.98 -22.00
N PRO A 397 -16.08 -11.80 -22.01
CA PRO A 397 -17.54 -11.72 -21.81
C PRO A 397 -18.37 -12.58 -22.78
N SER A 398 -17.86 -12.83 -23.98
CA SER A 398 -18.49 -13.67 -25.00
C SER A 398 -18.11 -15.15 -24.94
N SER A 399 -17.29 -15.57 -23.98
CA SER A 399 -16.76 -16.93 -23.88
C SER A 399 -17.40 -17.71 -22.75
N THR A 400 -17.90 -18.92 -23.06
CA THR A 400 -18.33 -19.88 -22.06
C THR A 400 -17.09 -20.54 -21.46
N VAL A 401 -16.63 -20.05 -20.30
CA VAL A 401 -15.48 -20.65 -19.61
C VAL A 401 -15.94 -21.79 -18.71
N ALA A 402 -15.42 -22.98 -18.98
CA ALA A 402 -15.67 -24.15 -18.16
C ALA A 402 -15.07 -23.99 -16.76
N ARG A 403 -15.74 -24.58 -15.77
CA ARG A 403 -15.16 -24.73 -14.43
C ARG A 403 -13.89 -25.55 -14.53
N VAL A 404 -12.85 -25.10 -13.83
CA VAL A 404 -11.56 -25.77 -13.74
C VAL A 404 -11.51 -26.53 -12.43
N SER A 405 -11.15 -27.81 -12.47
CA SER A 405 -10.89 -28.61 -11.26
C SER A 405 -9.65 -28.08 -10.54
N ASN A 406 -9.58 -28.23 -9.21
CA ASN A 406 -8.44 -27.76 -8.42
C ASN A 406 -8.11 -26.26 -8.66
N VAL A 407 -9.14 -25.41 -8.72
CA VAL A 407 -9.01 -24.02 -9.22
C VAL A 407 -7.94 -23.20 -8.46
N ARG A 408 -7.81 -23.41 -7.15
CA ARG A 408 -6.79 -22.77 -6.31
C ARG A 408 -5.37 -23.21 -6.68
N ARG A 409 -5.18 -24.46 -7.12
CA ARG A 409 -3.90 -24.95 -7.62
C ARG A 409 -3.54 -24.26 -8.93
N VAL A 410 -4.52 -24.06 -9.81
CA VAL A 410 -4.32 -23.33 -11.07
C VAL A 410 -3.94 -21.88 -10.82
N GLU A 411 -4.65 -21.18 -9.93
CA GLU A 411 -4.29 -19.83 -9.49
C GLU A 411 -2.84 -19.78 -8.96
N ALA A 412 -2.49 -20.68 -8.05
CA ALA A 412 -1.15 -20.75 -7.45
C ALA A 412 -0.03 -20.99 -8.49
N LEU A 413 -0.31 -21.78 -9.54
CA LEU A 413 0.62 -22.04 -10.64
C LEU A 413 0.82 -20.79 -11.52
N CYS A 414 -0.27 -20.09 -11.88
CA CYS A 414 -0.20 -18.82 -12.60
C CYS A 414 0.66 -17.80 -11.83
N HIS A 415 0.38 -17.71 -10.53
CA HIS A 415 1.08 -16.89 -9.56
C HIS A 415 2.57 -17.20 -9.43
N ALA A 416 2.96 -18.47 -9.52
CA ALA A 416 4.34 -18.91 -9.43
C ALA A 416 5.13 -18.66 -10.72
N GLU A 417 4.50 -18.83 -11.87
CA GLU A 417 5.10 -18.51 -13.16
C GLU A 417 5.34 -17.01 -13.31
N LEU A 418 4.33 -16.21 -12.98
CA LEU A 418 4.38 -14.75 -13.08
C LEU A 418 5.06 -14.09 -11.87
N SER A 419 5.69 -14.86 -10.99
CA SER A 419 6.22 -14.30 -9.74
C SER A 419 7.29 -13.23 -9.93
N HIS A 420 7.98 -13.25 -11.07
CA HIS A 420 9.02 -12.28 -11.43
C HIS A 420 8.46 -10.92 -11.87
N ARG A 421 7.14 -10.82 -12.10
CA ARG A 421 6.41 -9.59 -12.44
C ARG A 421 5.36 -9.25 -11.38
N ARG A 422 5.41 -9.91 -10.22
CA ARG A 422 4.41 -9.73 -9.16
C ARG A 422 4.71 -8.45 -8.41
N ILE A 423 3.70 -7.60 -8.28
CA ILE A 423 3.74 -6.40 -7.46
C ILE A 423 2.91 -6.58 -6.20
N ARG A 424 3.32 -5.87 -5.14
CA ARG A 424 2.59 -5.82 -3.88
C ARG A 424 1.98 -4.44 -3.70
N ILE A 425 0.66 -4.40 -3.48
CA ILE A 425 -0.11 -3.17 -3.40
C ILE A 425 -0.64 -2.97 -1.98
N ASP A 426 -0.51 -1.75 -1.44
CA ASP A 426 -1.26 -1.33 -0.24
C ASP A 426 -2.60 -0.73 -0.64
N CYS A 427 -3.72 -1.38 -0.28
CA CYS A 427 -5.03 -0.90 -0.67
C CYS A 427 -5.67 -0.05 0.43
N LYS A 428 -5.80 1.25 0.18
CA LYS A 428 -6.47 2.19 1.12
C LYS A 428 -7.98 1.95 1.26
N GLY A 429 -8.61 1.26 0.31
CA GLY A 429 -10.02 0.89 0.39
C GLY A 429 -10.27 -0.30 1.32
N CYS A 430 -9.58 -1.43 1.10
CA CYS A 430 -9.81 -2.63 1.90
C CYS A 430 -8.83 -2.82 3.08
N LEU A 431 -7.88 -1.89 3.25
CA LEU A 431 -6.85 -1.86 4.31
C LEU A 431 -6.02 -3.15 4.41
N LYS A 432 -5.83 -3.82 3.27
CA LYS A 432 -5.12 -5.10 3.14
C LYS A 432 -4.09 -5.02 2.02
N PRO A 433 -3.03 -5.83 2.09
CA PRO A 433 -2.08 -5.94 1.01
C PRO A 433 -2.70 -6.84 -0.07
N HIS A 434 -2.53 -6.48 -1.34
CA HIS A 434 -2.83 -7.39 -2.43
C HIS A 434 -1.53 -7.96 -3.00
N LEU A 435 -1.47 -9.28 -3.10
CA LEU A 435 -0.31 -10.04 -3.60
C LEU A 435 -0.58 -10.72 -4.95
N GLU A 436 -1.77 -10.50 -5.49
CA GLU A 436 -2.28 -11.15 -6.69
C GLU A 436 -2.19 -10.25 -7.93
N TRP A 437 -1.44 -9.14 -7.85
CA TRP A 437 -1.26 -8.20 -8.94
C TRP A 437 0.08 -8.40 -9.65
N PHE A 438 0.06 -8.21 -10.96
CA PHE A 438 1.20 -8.45 -11.84
C PHE A 438 1.35 -7.34 -12.87
N GLU A 439 2.58 -6.91 -13.12
CA GLU A 439 2.94 -6.02 -14.22
C GLU A 439 3.13 -6.85 -15.49
N VAL A 440 2.03 -7.14 -16.17
CA VAL A 440 1.95 -8.01 -17.35
C VAL A 440 0.90 -7.47 -18.31
N SER A 441 1.06 -7.79 -19.60
CA SER A 441 -0.03 -7.56 -20.55
C SER A 441 -1.23 -8.47 -20.24
N ALA A 442 -2.43 -8.03 -20.61
CA ALA A 442 -3.63 -8.86 -20.50
C ALA A 442 -3.48 -10.17 -21.29
N ALA A 443 -2.89 -10.11 -22.48
CA ALA A 443 -2.63 -11.28 -23.32
C ALA A 443 -1.71 -12.30 -22.63
N ASP A 444 -0.60 -11.85 -22.02
CA ASP A 444 0.32 -12.73 -21.28
C ASP A 444 -0.40 -13.39 -20.09
N ALA A 445 -1.17 -12.62 -19.32
CA ALA A 445 -1.92 -13.13 -18.18
C ALA A 445 -2.94 -14.20 -18.60
N ILE A 446 -3.70 -13.94 -19.67
CA ILE A 446 -4.67 -14.87 -20.24
C ILE A 446 -3.98 -16.16 -20.71
N ALA A 447 -2.86 -16.05 -21.42
CA ALA A 447 -2.12 -17.21 -21.92
C ALA A 447 -1.63 -18.11 -20.76
N VAL A 448 -1.15 -17.50 -19.66
CA VAL A 448 -0.76 -18.25 -18.46
C VAL A 448 -1.96 -18.94 -17.82
N ILE A 449 -3.10 -18.26 -17.67
CA ILE A 449 -4.32 -18.85 -17.10
C ILE A 449 -4.80 -20.03 -17.96
N GLN A 450 -4.89 -19.85 -19.28
CA GLN A 450 -5.35 -20.89 -20.20
C GLN A 450 -4.44 -22.11 -20.17
N LYS A 451 -3.12 -21.91 -20.22
CA LYS A 451 -2.13 -22.98 -20.13
C LYS A 451 -2.31 -23.84 -18.88
N TRP A 452 -2.37 -23.21 -17.70
CA TRP A 452 -2.50 -23.96 -16.45
C TRP A 452 -3.88 -24.60 -16.28
N SER A 453 -4.93 -23.94 -16.76
CA SER A 453 -6.28 -24.50 -16.77
C SER A 453 -6.36 -25.74 -17.65
N LYS A 454 -5.74 -25.70 -18.84
CA LYS A 454 -5.72 -26.82 -19.79
C LYS A 454 -4.91 -28.00 -19.27
N TRP A 455 -3.74 -27.74 -18.68
CA TRP A 455 -2.96 -28.80 -18.04
C TRP A 455 -3.72 -29.42 -16.85
N MET A 456 -4.45 -28.62 -16.06
CA MET A 456 -5.25 -29.16 -14.97
C MET A 456 -6.42 -30.03 -15.46
N ALA A 457 -6.99 -29.70 -16.62
CA ALA A 457 -8.05 -30.48 -17.25
C ALA A 457 -7.59 -31.88 -17.72
N THR A 458 -6.28 -32.15 -17.81
CA THR A 458 -5.76 -33.51 -18.07
C THR A 458 -5.73 -34.38 -16.81
N GLU A 459 -6.27 -33.89 -15.70
CA GLU A 459 -6.29 -34.53 -14.39
C GLU A 459 -4.90 -35.05 -13.96
N PRO A 460 -3.90 -34.17 -13.78
CA PRO A 460 -2.51 -34.59 -13.56
C PRO A 460 -2.26 -35.26 -12.21
N TYR A 461 -3.26 -35.25 -11.32
CA TYR A 461 -3.20 -35.83 -9.99
C TYR A 461 -4.03 -37.11 -9.89
N GLN A 462 -3.64 -38.02 -9.02
CA GLN A 462 -4.35 -39.26 -8.69
C GLN A 462 -4.42 -39.42 -7.17
N PHE A 463 -5.47 -40.05 -6.67
CA PHE A 463 -5.58 -40.40 -5.26
C PHE A 463 -4.77 -41.66 -4.96
N SER A 464 -3.88 -41.60 -3.97
CA SER A 464 -2.96 -42.68 -3.60
C SER A 464 -2.80 -42.78 -2.09
N VAL A 465 -3.08 -43.98 -1.57
CA VAL A 465 -3.06 -44.38 -0.14
C VAL A 465 -3.93 -43.50 0.75
N GLU A 466 -3.65 -42.20 0.87
CA GLU A 466 -4.42 -41.20 1.63
C GLU A 466 -4.31 -39.76 1.09
N LYS A 467 -3.66 -39.54 -0.06
CA LYS A 467 -3.38 -38.19 -0.58
C LYS A 467 -3.47 -38.12 -2.10
N TRP A 468 -3.83 -36.94 -2.60
CA TRP A 468 -3.76 -36.65 -4.03
C TRP A 468 -2.32 -36.29 -4.40
N GLU A 469 -1.69 -37.15 -5.19
CA GLU A 469 -0.32 -36.99 -5.65
C GLU A 469 -0.25 -36.90 -7.17
N LEU A 470 0.86 -36.35 -7.66
CA LEU A 470 1.07 -36.21 -9.08
C LEU A 470 1.22 -37.59 -9.75
N LYS A 471 0.53 -37.84 -10.87
CA LYS A 471 0.61 -39.11 -11.61
C LYS A 471 2.09 -39.43 -11.98
N PRO A 472 2.52 -40.70 -11.98
CA PRO A 472 3.91 -41.05 -12.31
C PRO A 472 4.39 -40.55 -13.68
N VAL A 473 3.49 -40.51 -14.68
CA VAL A 473 3.78 -39.95 -16.00
C VAL A 473 4.12 -38.46 -15.93
N GLU A 474 3.36 -37.68 -15.16
CA GLU A 474 3.60 -36.26 -14.93
C GLU A 474 4.87 -36.02 -14.09
N GLN A 475 5.13 -36.87 -13.09
CA GLN A 475 6.38 -36.83 -12.33
C GLN A 475 7.61 -36.97 -13.23
N LYS A 476 7.54 -37.85 -14.25
CA LYS A 476 8.60 -38.01 -15.24
C LYS A 476 8.77 -36.76 -16.10
N ARG A 477 7.67 -36.19 -16.62
CA ARG A 477 7.69 -34.97 -17.44
C ARG A 477 8.34 -33.78 -16.71
N ILE A 478 8.09 -33.64 -15.40
CA ILE A 478 8.57 -32.50 -14.60
C ILE A 478 10.05 -32.61 -14.17
N ARG A 479 10.70 -33.76 -14.38
CA ARG A 479 12.15 -33.89 -14.15
C ARG A 479 12.90 -32.81 -14.93
N GLU A 480 12.54 -32.63 -16.20
CA GLU A 480 13.01 -31.56 -17.09
C GLU A 480 11.99 -30.42 -17.18
N ILE A 481 11.89 -29.62 -16.11
CA ILE A 481 10.87 -28.56 -16.01
C ILE A 481 10.88 -27.59 -17.20
N GLY A 482 12.04 -27.29 -17.80
CA GLY A 482 12.11 -26.43 -18.98
C GLY A 482 11.42 -27.02 -20.21
N CYS A 483 11.55 -28.33 -20.43
CA CYS A 483 10.88 -29.04 -21.51
C CYS A 483 9.38 -29.10 -21.25
N PHE A 484 8.98 -29.45 -20.02
CA PHE A 484 7.58 -29.48 -19.59
C PHE A 484 6.88 -28.13 -19.83
N MET A 485 7.48 -27.02 -19.38
CA MET A 485 6.90 -25.68 -19.53
C MET A 485 6.69 -25.30 -21.01
N LYS A 486 7.61 -25.68 -21.91
CA LYS A 486 7.46 -25.47 -23.35
C LYS A 486 6.36 -26.33 -23.95
N GLU A 487 6.23 -27.57 -23.49
CA GLU A 487 5.22 -28.52 -23.96
C GLU A 487 3.81 -28.02 -23.65
N ILE A 488 3.53 -27.68 -22.39
CA ILE A 488 2.19 -27.24 -21.97
C ILE A 488 1.82 -25.85 -22.53
N SER A 489 2.78 -25.07 -23.03
CA SER A 489 2.52 -23.77 -23.66
C SER A 489 2.14 -23.86 -25.14
N LYS A 490 2.29 -25.03 -25.79
CA LYS A 490 1.93 -25.26 -27.20
C LYS A 490 0.52 -25.83 -27.38
N VAL A 491 -0.11 -26.18 -26.27
CA VAL A 491 -1.38 -26.90 -26.19
C VAL A 491 -2.41 -25.86 -25.80
#